data_AF-A0A5C8J5I4-F1
#
_entry.id   AF-A0A5C8J5I4-F1
#
_cell.length_a   1.000
_cell.length_b   1.000
_cell.length_c   1.000
_cell.angle_alpha   90.00
_cell.angle_beta   90.00
_cell.angle_gamma   90.00
#
_symmetry.space_group_name_H-M   'P 1'
#
loop_
_entity.id
_entity.type
_entity.pdbx_description
1 polymer ?
#
loop_
_entity_poly.entity_id
_entity_poly.type
_entity_poly.pdbx_seq_one_letter_code
_entity_poly.pdbx_strand_id
1 'polypeptide(L)'
;MTSNPPGSAGLTRGNTRIEAHAVEFTGTGREYFRVWIVNVLLSIITLGIYTPWARRRTAQYFYSHTQVAGSPLEFVAEQRRMVLGFLAFAALYLAYELAKNTGQELAASLLMFGFAALTPFLWASAMRFRLGATRWRGIRLAFTASWKEVYLASWPVFAIAAVWAAVFFIGGAISPQPPASVAGTEPPMRLPAPTAAVLSLVGLAVVLTLLCVIRLEYNYRRLLVARARIGGQVGRWKPVYTDFVKVWLATALFFLIAMVVVALTFSTVTVAVGYLIKEWAINNIVVAILVGFLTFVVMIVLMFLLTVPARAYREARMFQLVWNNIGVAQIARSKTSLRTGAYVWLKVKNLLLSIVTLGFYRPFAVASEYAAKVGSVTLYIKGGTDQLVGELVKQQGAFGDAAADAFGLDLIG
;
A
#
# COMPACT_ATOMS: atom_id res chain seq x y z
N MET A 1 43.83 51.04 33.50
CA MET A 1 42.41 51.23 33.12
C MET A 1 42.36 51.55 31.63
N THR A 2 42.62 50.62 30.69
CA THR A 2 41.74 49.58 30.10
C THR A 2 40.44 50.09 29.45
N SER A 3 40.47 50.39 28.15
CA SER A 3 39.38 50.24 27.15
C SER A 3 39.95 50.66 25.78
N ASN A 4 39.74 50.06 24.62
CA ASN A 4 38.93 48.94 24.14
C ASN A 4 39.56 48.50 22.79
N PRO A 5 39.62 47.22 22.41
CA PRO A 5 40.11 46.81 21.08
C PRO A 5 39.02 46.99 20.00
N PRO A 6 39.39 47.11 18.71
CA PRO A 6 38.42 47.23 17.61
C PRO A 6 37.60 45.94 17.49
N GLY A 7 36.28 46.14 17.34
CA GLY A 7 35.27 45.09 17.31
C GLY A 7 35.62 43.97 16.34
N SER A 8 35.66 42.76 16.88
CA SER A 8 35.64 41.53 16.12
C SER A 8 34.44 41.56 15.16
N ALA A 9 34.73 41.44 13.87
CA ALA A 9 33.74 41.09 12.86
C ALA A 9 33.02 39.83 13.34
N GLY A 10 31.81 40.01 13.88
CA GLY A 10 30.93 38.93 14.21
C GLY A 10 30.66 38.17 12.92
N LEU A 11 31.30 37.02 12.78
CA LEU A 11 30.82 35.93 11.95
C LEU A 11 29.36 35.73 12.36
N THR A 12 28.44 36.29 11.57
CA THR A 12 27.04 35.90 11.61
C THR A 12 27.07 34.40 11.34
N ARG A 13 27.00 33.60 12.41
CA ARG A 13 26.57 32.21 12.31
C ARG A 13 25.26 32.29 11.55
N GLY A 14 25.32 31.99 10.25
CA GLY A 14 24.18 32.08 9.34
C GLY A 14 23.05 31.33 10.00
N ASN A 15 22.10 32.09 10.54
CA ASN A 15 20.97 31.57 11.26
C ASN A 15 20.16 30.87 10.19
N THR A 16 20.43 29.57 9.97
CA THR A 16 19.84 28.81 8.88
C THR A 16 18.37 28.67 9.23
N ARG A 17 17.56 29.65 8.80
CA ARG A 17 16.14 29.70 9.10
C ARG A 17 15.54 28.38 8.62
N ILE A 18 14.83 27.73 9.54
CA ILE A 18 14.04 26.56 9.22
C ILE A 18 12.72 27.10 8.69
N GLU A 19 12.50 26.95 7.38
CA GLU A 19 11.28 27.40 6.73
C GLU A 19 10.26 26.26 6.70
N ALA A 20 9.02 26.58 7.05
CA ALA A 20 7.91 25.64 7.02
C ALA A 20 7.16 25.77 5.69
N HIS A 21 7.15 24.69 4.92
CA HIS A 21 6.42 24.59 3.66
C HIS A 21 5.31 23.55 3.80
N ALA A 22 4.06 24.01 3.73
CA ALA A 22 2.93 23.11 3.64
C ALA A 22 2.95 22.37 2.29
N VAL A 23 2.58 21.09 2.32
CA VAL A 23 2.30 20.36 1.09
C VAL A 23 0.83 20.56 0.76
N GLU A 24 0.53 21.10 -0.42
CA GLU A 24 -0.83 21.44 -0.81
C GLU A 24 -1.31 20.52 -1.93
N PHE A 25 -2.61 20.21 -1.92
CA PHE A 25 -3.26 19.49 -3.00
C PHE A 25 -4.30 20.39 -3.66
N THR A 26 -4.06 20.78 -4.91
CA THR A 26 -4.93 21.70 -5.67
C THR A 26 -6.00 21.00 -6.49
N GLY A 27 -6.00 19.67 -6.54
CA GLY A 27 -6.91 18.90 -7.37
C GLY A 27 -8.30 18.79 -6.76
N THR A 28 -9.33 18.76 -7.61
CA THR A 28 -10.72 18.59 -7.15
C THR A 28 -11.25 17.18 -7.38
N GLY A 29 -12.26 16.78 -6.60
CA GLY A 29 -12.93 15.49 -6.80
C GLY A 29 -13.68 15.41 -8.15
N ARG A 30 -14.21 16.55 -8.63
CA ARG A 30 -14.96 16.63 -9.90
C ARG A 30 -14.05 16.44 -11.12
N GLU A 31 -12.89 17.08 -11.13
CA GLU A 31 -11.90 16.88 -12.19
C GLU A 31 -11.40 15.43 -12.21
N TYR A 32 -11.13 14.87 -11.03
CA TYR A 32 -10.73 13.47 -10.94
C TYR A 32 -11.84 12.51 -11.39
N PHE A 33 -13.12 12.79 -11.10
CA PHE A 33 -14.24 11.99 -11.59
C PHE A 33 -14.27 11.92 -13.12
N ARG A 34 -14.03 13.04 -13.82
CA ARG A 34 -13.96 13.08 -15.29
C ARG A 34 -12.82 12.21 -15.84
N VAL A 35 -11.66 12.22 -15.18
CA VAL A 35 -10.54 11.35 -15.55
C VAL A 35 -10.88 9.88 -15.29
N TRP A 36 -11.50 9.59 -14.15
CA TRP A 36 -11.84 8.23 -13.72
C TRP A 36 -12.90 7.59 -14.62
N ILE A 37 -13.99 8.29 -14.96
CA ILE A 37 -15.07 7.71 -15.77
C ILE A 37 -14.58 7.33 -17.17
N VAL A 38 -13.75 8.17 -17.79
CA VAL A 38 -13.14 7.87 -19.09
C VAL A 38 -12.23 6.64 -18.97
N ASN A 39 -11.44 6.54 -17.91
CA ASN A 39 -10.60 5.37 -17.68
C ASN A 39 -11.41 4.08 -17.47
N VAL A 40 -12.54 4.15 -16.76
CA VAL A 40 -13.44 3.01 -16.56
C VAL A 40 -14.05 2.56 -17.88
N LEU A 41 -14.62 3.50 -18.66
CA LEU A 41 -15.22 3.19 -19.97
C LEU A 41 -14.20 2.56 -20.92
N LEU A 42 -13.00 3.14 -21.03
CA LEU A 42 -11.94 2.56 -21.85
C LEU A 42 -11.46 1.20 -21.33
N SER A 43 -11.40 1.01 -20.01
CA SER A 43 -11.03 -0.30 -19.44
C SER A 43 -12.07 -1.37 -19.74
N ILE A 44 -13.36 -1.03 -19.75
CA ILE A 44 -14.44 -1.97 -20.13
C ILE A 44 -14.35 -2.30 -21.62
N ILE A 45 -14.27 -1.28 -22.49
CA ILE A 45 -14.22 -1.45 -23.95
C ILE A 45 -13.00 -2.27 -24.38
N THR A 46 -11.87 -2.10 -23.69
CA THR A 46 -10.62 -2.83 -23.99
C THR A 46 -10.43 -4.11 -23.19
N LEU A 47 -11.46 -4.59 -22.48
CA LEU A 47 -11.40 -5.80 -21.63
C LEU A 47 -10.20 -5.80 -20.66
N GLY A 48 -9.89 -4.63 -20.09
CA GLY A 48 -8.82 -4.44 -19.12
C GLY A 48 -7.44 -4.15 -19.71
N ILE A 49 -7.25 -4.25 -21.03
CA ILE A 49 -5.97 -3.94 -21.69
C ILE A 49 -5.55 -2.49 -21.41
N TYR A 50 -6.48 -1.54 -21.33
CA TYR A 50 -6.18 -0.12 -21.06
C TYR A 50 -5.67 0.17 -19.62
N THR A 51 -5.60 -0.82 -18.72
CA THR A 51 -5.21 -0.63 -17.30
C THR A 51 -3.88 0.13 -17.11
N PRO A 52 -2.78 -0.13 -17.84
CA PRO A 52 -1.53 0.62 -17.69
C PRO A 52 -1.66 2.12 -17.99
N TRP A 53 -2.43 2.47 -19.03
CA TRP A 53 -2.70 3.86 -19.41
C TRP A 53 -3.55 4.58 -18.36
N ALA A 54 -4.61 3.92 -17.88
CA ALA A 54 -5.44 4.43 -16.79
C ALA A 54 -4.61 4.72 -15.53
N ARG A 55 -3.73 3.77 -15.13
CA ARG A 55 -2.84 3.95 -13.97
C ARG A 55 -1.90 5.13 -14.13
N ARG A 56 -1.30 5.31 -15.31
CA ARG A 56 -0.41 6.45 -15.61
C ARG A 56 -1.16 7.77 -15.50
N ARG A 57 -2.32 7.89 -16.15
CA ARG A 57 -3.13 9.13 -16.16
C ARG A 57 -3.58 9.52 -14.76
N THR A 58 -4.01 8.55 -13.95
CA THR A 58 -4.35 8.76 -12.55
C THR A 58 -3.15 9.25 -11.73
N ALA A 59 -1.98 8.63 -11.89
CA ALA A 59 -0.77 9.05 -11.18
C ALA A 59 -0.34 10.48 -11.58
N GLN A 60 -0.36 10.80 -12.88
CA GLN A 60 -0.07 12.14 -13.39
C GLN A 60 -1.01 13.19 -12.80
N TYR A 61 -2.31 12.90 -12.73
CA TYR A 61 -3.29 13.79 -12.13
C TYR A 61 -2.95 14.10 -10.67
N PHE A 62 -2.75 13.09 -9.82
CA PHE A 62 -2.47 13.34 -8.40
C PHE A 62 -1.14 14.05 -8.16
N TYR A 63 -0.08 13.68 -8.89
CA TYR A 63 1.24 14.27 -8.70
C TYR A 63 1.29 15.73 -9.18
N SER A 64 0.74 16.03 -10.36
CA SER A 64 0.71 17.41 -10.89
C SER A 64 -0.08 18.38 -10.00
N HIS A 65 -1.06 17.88 -9.26
CA HIS A 65 -1.86 18.66 -8.31
C HIS A 65 -1.30 18.62 -6.88
N THR A 66 -0.15 17.97 -6.65
CA THR A 66 0.53 17.96 -5.34
C THR A 66 1.67 18.94 -5.38
N GLN A 67 1.53 20.05 -4.67
CA GLN A 67 2.54 21.08 -4.55
C GLN A 67 3.38 20.87 -3.30
N VAL A 68 4.69 20.78 -3.49
CA VAL A 68 5.68 20.67 -2.41
C VAL A 68 6.52 21.94 -2.44
N ALA A 69 6.40 22.75 -1.39
CA ALA A 69 7.10 24.04 -1.28
C ALA A 69 6.88 24.96 -2.49
N GLY A 70 5.61 25.11 -2.90
CA GLY A 70 5.20 26.02 -3.99
C GLY A 70 5.48 25.52 -5.41
N SER A 71 5.98 24.28 -5.59
CA SER A 71 6.19 23.67 -6.91
C SER A 71 5.48 22.32 -7.03
N PRO A 72 4.79 22.03 -8.14
CA PRO A 72 4.11 20.76 -8.34
C PRO A 72 5.10 19.60 -8.51
N LEU A 73 4.68 18.40 -8.11
CA LEU A 73 5.39 17.18 -8.45
C LEU A 73 5.11 16.79 -9.91
N GLU A 74 6.15 16.45 -10.64
CA GLU A 74 6.03 15.97 -12.02
C GLU A 74 6.14 14.44 -12.05
N PHE A 75 5.24 13.79 -12.78
CA PHE A 75 5.29 12.34 -13.00
C PHE A 75 5.53 12.02 -14.48
N VAL A 76 6.80 11.85 -14.84
CA VAL A 76 7.27 11.59 -16.20
C VAL A 76 7.58 10.10 -16.34
N ALA A 77 6.53 9.30 -16.45
CA ALA A 77 6.61 7.86 -16.67
C ALA A 77 6.60 7.50 -18.15
N GLU A 78 7.53 6.64 -18.57
CA GLU A 78 7.54 6.02 -19.90
C GLU A 78 6.40 4.99 -20.02
N GLN A 79 5.54 5.19 -21.02
CA GLN A 79 4.36 4.37 -21.22
C GLN A 79 4.69 2.92 -21.61
N ARG A 80 5.71 2.73 -22.47
CA ARG A 80 6.14 1.40 -22.94
C ARG A 80 6.50 0.46 -21.79
N ARG A 81 7.24 0.95 -20.78
CA ARG A 81 7.65 0.13 -19.63
C ARG A 81 6.47 -0.33 -18.78
N MET A 82 5.42 0.50 -18.63
CA MET A 82 4.21 0.12 -17.88
C MET A 82 3.41 -0.96 -18.62
N VAL A 83 3.31 -0.85 -19.94
CA VAL A 83 2.61 -1.85 -20.77
C VAL A 83 3.38 -3.17 -20.80
N LEU A 84 4.70 -3.14 -20.99
CA LEU A 84 5.53 -4.35 -21.00
C LEU A 84 5.46 -5.11 -19.66
N GLY A 85 5.55 -4.40 -18.53
CA GLY A 85 5.41 -5.04 -17.21
C GLY A 85 4.03 -5.65 -16.98
N PHE A 86 2.97 -4.99 -17.49
CA PHE A 86 1.61 -5.53 -17.42
C PHE A 86 1.42 -6.76 -18.30
N LEU A 87 1.88 -6.72 -19.56
CA LEU A 87 1.81 -7.85 -20.49
C LEU A 87 2.64 -9.04 -19.98
N ALA A 88 3.82 -8.80 -19.40
CA ALA A 88 4.62 -9.86 -18.80
C ALA A 88 3.90 -10.54 -17.63
N PHE A 89 3.26 -9.75 -16.73
CA PHE A 89 2.47 -10.32 -15.64
C PHE A 89 1.25 -11.09 -16.15
N ALA A 90 0.54 -10.55 -17.14
CA ALA A 90 -0.60 -11.21 -17.78
C ALA A 90 -0.18 -12.54 -18.44
N ALA A 91 0.95 -12.54 -19.18
CA ALA A 91 1.48 -13.75 -19.81
C ALA A 91 1.87 -14.82 -18.80
N LEU A 92 2.54 -14.44 -17.70
CA LEU A 92 2.89 -15.38 -16.63
C LEU A 92 1.66 -15.95 -15.92
N TYR A 93 0.63 -15.12 -15.70
CA TYR A 93 -0.63 -15.58 -15.11
C TYR A 93 -1.36 -16.55 -16.03
N LEU A 94 -1.43 -16.24 -17.33
CA LEU A 94 -2.01 -17.13 -18.34
C LEU A 94 -1.23 -18.45 -18.44
N ALA A 95 0.10 -18.40 -18.39
CA ALA A 95 0.94 -19.60 -18.37
C ALA A 95 0.67 -20.47 -17.14
N TYR A 96 0.49 -19.86 -15.96
CA TYR A 96 0.12 -20.58 -14.74
C TYR A 96 -1.26 -21.23 -14.87
N GLU A 97 -2.27 -20.49 -15.34
CA GLU A 97 -3.62 -21.03 -15.49
C GLU A 97 -3.68 -22.13 -16.56
N LEU A 98 -2.91 -21.99 -17.64
CA LEU A 98 -2.77 -23.03 -18.67
C LEU A 98 -2.08 -24.29 -18.11
N ALA A 99 -0.95 -24.15 -17.42
CA ALA A 99 -0.25 -25.28 -16.80
C ALA A 99 -1.15 -26.02 -15.81
N LYS A 100 -1.90 -25.28 -14.99
CA LYS A 100 -2.89 -25.83 -14.05
C LYS A 100 -4.03 -26.56 -14.78
N ASN A 101 -4.63 -25.96 -15.80
CA ASN A 101 -5.79 -26.54 -16.49
C ASN A 101 -5.43 -27.70 -17.44
N THR A 102 -4.17 -27.78 -17.89
CA THR A 102 -3.63 -28.90 -18.68
C THR A 102 -3.11 -30.06 -17.82
N GLY A 103 -3.19 -29.96 -16.48
CA GLY A 103 -2.72 -31.00 -15.56
C GLY A 103 -1.18 -31.08 -15.43
N GLN A 104 -0.44 -30.08 -15.90
CA GLN A 104 1.02 -30.02 -15.75
C GLN A 104 1.39 -29.52 -14.35
N GLU A 105 1.23 -30.39 -13.35
CA GLU A 105 1.42 -30.04 -11.93
C GLU A 105 2.83 -29.49 -11.61
N LEU A 106 3.87 -30.08 -12.23
CA LEU A 106 5.25 -29.61 -12.05
C LEU A 106 5.43 -28.19 -12.62
N ALA A 107 4.90 -27.90 -13.81
CA ALA A 107 4.98 -26.56 -14.38
C ALA A 107 4.18 -25.54 -13.56
N ALA A 108 2.97 -25.90 -13.12
CA ALA A 108 2.12 -25.05 -12.31
C ALA A 108 2.76 -24.73 -10.94
N SER A 109 3.37 -25.73 -10.29
CA SER A 109 4.08 -25.54 -9.01
C SER A 109 5.34 -24.70 -9.19
N LEU A 110 6.17 -24.96 -10.21
CA LEU A 110 7.35 -24.13 -10.52
C LEU A 110 6.96 -22.67 -10.79
N LEU A 111 5.87 -22.43 -11.54
CA LEU A 111 5.35 -21.07 -11.78
C LEU A 111 4.86 -20.42 -10.49
N MET A 112 4.12 -21.14 -9.64
CA MET A 112 3.65 -20.63 -8.34
C MET A 112 4.81 -20.23 -7.42
N PHE A 113 5.79 -21.11 -7.22
CA PHE A 113 6.96 -20.81 -6.39
C PHE A 113 7.84 -19.73 -7.02
N GLY A 114 7.95 -19.72 -8.35
CA GLY A 114 8.60 -18.65 -9.11
C GLY A 114 7.95 -17.29 -8.87
N PHE A 115 6.62 -17.20 -8.92
CA PHE A 115 5.87 -15.98 -8.60
C PHE A 115 6.11 -15.49 -7.17
N ALA A 116 6.10 -16.42 -6.20
CA ALA A 116 6.40 -16.08 -4.81
C ALA A 116 7.83 -15.50 -4.67
N ALA A 117 8.82 -16.11 -5.34
CA ALA A 117 10.20 -15.64 -5.36
C ALA A 117 10.39 -14.32 -6.13
N LEU A 118 9.56 -14.04 -7.13
CA LEU A 118 9.57 -12.80 -7.92
C LEU A 118 8.87 -11.64 -7.21
N THR A 119 8.03 -11.90 -6.21
CA THR A 119 7.26 -10.86 -5.52
C THR A 119 8.14 -9.71 -4.95
N PRO A 120 9.26 -9.98 -4.25
CA PRO A 120 10.20 -8.94 -3.81
C PRO A 120 10.79 -8.12 -4.96
N PHE A 121 11.15 -8.80 -6.06
CA PHE A 121 11.71 -8.18 -7.25
C PHE A 121 10.69 -7.23 -7.92
N LEU A 122 9.44 -7.67 -8.05
CA LEU A 122 8.35 -6.87 -8.61
C LEU A 122 8.07 -5.63 -7.75
N TRP A 123 8.04 -5.77 -6.43
CA TRP A 123 7.85 -4.64 -5.52
C TRP A 123 8.98 -3.61 -5.69
N ALA A 124 10.24 -4.04 -5.63
CA ALA A 124 11.39 -3.12 -5.74
C ALA A 124 11.45 -2.47 -7.13
N SER A 125 11.20 -3.22 -8.21
CA SER A 125 11.14 -2.70 -9.57
C SER A 125 10.04 -1.64 -9.72
N ALA A 126 8.86 -1.88 -9.14
CA ALA A 126 7.77 -0.89 -9.11
C ALA A 126 8.15 0.38 -8.34
N MET A 127 8.86 0.26 -7.20
CA MET A 127 9.33 1.43 -6.44
C MET A 127 10.44 2.20 -7.17
N ARG A 128 11.38 1.50 -7.84
CA ARG A 128 12.39 2.12 -8.71
C ARG A 128 11.74 2.91 -9.84
N PHE A 129 10.77 2.32 -10.52
CA PHE A 129 10.03 2.98 -11.59
C PHE A 129 9.26 4.20 -11.08
N ARG A 130 8.50 4.07 -9.98
CA ARG A 130 7.69 5.16 -9.43
C ARG A 130 8.54 6.35 -8.97
N LEU A 131 9.61 6.10 -8.22
CA LEU A 131 10.50 7.16 -7.76
C LEU A 131 11.29 7.76 -8.91
N GLY A 132 11.85 6.94 -9.82
CA GLY A 132 12.57 7.40 -11.00
C GLY A 132 11.73 8.25 -11.97
N ALA A 133 10.43 7.99 -12.05
CA ALA A 133 9.48 8.78 -12.84
C ALA A 133 9.02 10.06 -12.12
N THR A 134 9.29 10.22 -10.82
CA THR A 134 8.90 11.41 -10.05
C THR A 134 10.02 12.45 -10.09
N ARG A 135 9.67 13.69 -10.43
CA ARG A 135 10.56 14.84 -10.37
C ARG A 135 9.97 15.94 -9.52
N TRP A 136 10.83 16.70 -8.85
CA TRP A 136 10.47 17.90 -8.11
C TRP A 136 11.47 19.00 -8.45
N ARG A 137 10.99 20.11 -9.03
CA ARG A 137 11.83 21.23 -9.50
C ARG A 137 13.02 20.78 -10.36
N GLY A 138 12.78 19.82 -11.28
CA GLY A 138 13.81 19.22 -12.14
C GLY A 138 14.65 18.11 -11.49
N ILE A 139 14.67 17.98 -10.17
CA ILE A 139 15.44 16.96 -9.45
C ILE A 139 14.73 15.62 -9.53
N ARG A 140 15.44 14.58 -9.98
CA ARG A 140 14.89 13.22 -10.07
C ARG A 140 14.99 12.53 -8.72
N LEU A 141 13.89 11.89 -8.31
CA LEU A 141 13.92 10.97 -7.18
C LEU A 141 14.44 9.61 -7.68
N ALA A 142 15.17 8.89 -6.83
CA ALA A 142 15.68 7.58 -7.18
C ALA A 142 15.56 6.61 -6.01
N PHE A 143 15.36 5.33 -6.31
CA PHE A 143 15.39 4.25 -5.32
C PHE A 143 16.60 3.36 -5.57
N THR A 144 17.61 3.45 -4.71
CA THR A 144 18.93 2.84 -4.94
C THR A 144 19.19 1.61 -4.05
N ALA A 145 18.15 0.90 -3.63
CA ALA A 145 18.30 -0.32 -2.83
C ALA A 145 18.95 -1.43 -3.66
N SER A 146 19.87 -2.20 -3.08
CA SER A 146 20.45 -3.37 -3.76
C SER A 146 19.47 -4.56 -3.75
N TRP A 147 19.63 -5.51 -4.68
CA TRP A 147 18.76 -6.70 -4.70
C TRP A 147 18.91 -7.54 -3.42
N LYS A 148 20.12 -7.64 -2.87
CA LYS A 148 20.37 -8.30 -1.58
C LYS A 148 19.55 -7.68 -0.46
N GLU A 149 19.48 -6.34 -0.40
CA GLU A 149 18.68 -5.63 0.61
C GLU A 149 17.18 -5.86 0.44
N VAL A 150 16.70 -5.92 -0.80
CA VAL A 150 15.29 -6.17 -1.11
C VAL A 150 14.87 -7.57 -0.66
N TYR A 151 15.66 -8.60 -1.00
CA TYR A 151 15.37 -9.97 -0.59
C TYR A 151 15.54 -10.16 0.92
N LEU A 152 16.56 -9.55 1.53
CA LEU A 152 16.72 -9.55 2.98
C LEU A 152 15.56 -8.85 3.68
N ALA A 153 15.03 -7.76 3.13
CA ALA A 153 13.83 -7.09 3.67
C ALA A 153 12.56 -7.93 3.53
N SER A 154 12.52 -8.84 2.55
CA SER A 154 11.35 -9.65 2.18
C SER A 154 11.29 -11.02 2.86
N TRP A 155 12.24 -11.37 3.73
CA TRP A 155 12.25 -12.63 4.46
C TRP A 155 10.90 -13.01 5.12
N PRO A 156 10.07 -12.07 5.64
CA PRO A 156 8.80 -12.44 6.26
C PRO A 156 7.80 -13.04 5.27
N VAL A 157 7.89 -12.75 3.97
CA VAL A 157 7.04 -13.38 2.94
C VAL A 157 7.30 -14.88 2.88
N PHE A 158 8.58 -15.26 2.86
CA PHE A 158 8.99 -16.66 2.85
C PHE A 158 8.70 -17.35 4.20
N ALA A 159 8.82 -16.62 5.31
CA ALA A 159 8.43 -17.13 6.62
C ALA A 159 6.92 -17.43 6.69
N ILE A 160 6.05 -16.58 6.14
CA ILE A 160 4.61 -16.85 6.05
C ILE A 160 4.36 -18.14 5.25
N ALA A 161 4.99 -18.28 4.08
CA ALA A 161 4.86 -19.49 3.27
C ALA A 161 5.31 -20.75 4.04
N ALA A 162 6.45 -20.68 4.73
CA ALA A 162 6.97 -21.77 5.55
C ALA A 162 6.04 -22.12 6.73
N VAL A 163 5.48 -21.12 7.41
CA VAL A 163 4.52 -21.30 8.51
C VAL A 163 3.29 -22.06 8.02
N TRP A 164 2.68 -21.65 6.91
CA TRP A 164 1.48 -22.31 6.39
C TRP A 164 1.78 -23.69 5.78
N ALA A 165 2.95 -23.88 5.18
CA ALA A 165 3.41 -25.22 4.79
C ALA A 165 3.56 -26.12 6.02
N ALA A 166 4.17 -25.64 7.10
CA ALA A 166 4.29 -26.38 8.35
C ALA A 166 2.93 -26.72 8.96
N VAL A 167 1.96 -25.79 8.95
CA VAL A 167 0.57 -26.06 9.38
C VAL A 167 -0.04 -27.20 8.58
N PHE A 168 0.13 -27.19 7.25
CA PHE A 168 -0.39 -28.22 6.37
C PHE A 168 0.21 -29.61 6.68
N PHE A 169 1.54 -29.71 6.73
CA PHE A 169 2.23 -30.98 6.96
C PHE A 169 2.07 -31.51 8.40
N ILE A 170 2.28 -30.65 9.40
CA ILE A 170 2.14 -31.04 10.82
C ILE A 170 0.68 -31.34 11.13
N GLY A 171 -0.25 -30.51 10.64
CA GLY A 171 -1.68 -30.72 10.79
C GLY A 171 -2.11 -32.08 10.24
N GLY A 172 -1.60 -32.47 9.06
CA GLY A 172 -1.85 -33.79 8.47
C GLY A 172 -1.25 -34.94 9.27
N ALA A 173 -0.08 -34.75 9.88
CA ALA A 173 0.58 -35.76 10.71
C ALA A 173 -0.12 -35.99 12.06
N ILE A 174 -0.71 -34.95 12.65
CA ILE A 174 -1.37 -35.01 13.96
C ILE A 174 -2.88 -35.28 13.87
N SER A 175 -3.49 -35.28 12.68
CA SER A 175 -4.92 -35.57 12.51
C SER A 175 -5.16 -37.09 12.49
N PRO A 176 -5.82 -37.68 13.50
CA PRO A 176 -6.01 -39.13 13.62
C PRO A 176 -7.19 -39.66 12.77
N GLN A 177 -7.95 -38.77 12.13
CA GLN A 177 -9.09 -39.11 11.27
C GLN A 177 -8.69 -38.98 9.80
N PRO A 178 -9.32 -39.74 8.88
CA PRO A 178 -9.06 -39.60 7.46
C PRO A 178 -9.26 -38.13 7.05
N PRO A 179 -8.30 -37.53 6.32
CA PRO A 179 -8.38 -36.14 5.96
C PRO A 179 -9.66 -35.87 5.17
N ALA A 180 -10.33 -34.77 5.50
CA ALA A 180 -11.53 -34.36 4.79
C ALA A 180 -11.15 -34.07 3.33
N SER A 181 -11.76 -34.78 2.39
CA SER A 181 -11.64 -34.48 0.97
C SER A 181 -12.56 -33.32 0.64
N VAL A 182 -12.05 -32.33 -0.08
CA VAL A 182 -12.91 -31.30 -0.68
C VAL A 182 -13.63 -31.97 -1.85
N ALA A 183 -14.95 -32.07 -1.77
CA ALA A 183 -15.77 -32.63 -2.85
C ALA A 183 -15.55 -31.82 -4.13
N GLY A 184 -15.15 -32.50 -5.23
CA GLY A 184 -15.01 -31.90 -6.56
C GLY A 184 -13.58 -31.57 -7.04
N THR A 185 -12.53 -31.91 -6.28
CA THR A 185 -11.14 -31.84 -6.76
C THR A 185 -10.56 -33.24 -6.95
N GLU A 186 -10.13 -33.59 -8.17
CA GLU A 186 -9.28 -34.76 -8.43
C GLU A 186 -7.86 -34.30 -8.81
N PRO A 187 -6.80 -34.79 -8.14
CA PRO A 187 -6.84 -35.64 -6.94
C PRO A 187 -7.37 -34.86 -5.71
N PRO A 188 -8.06 -35.52 -4.76
CA PRO A 188 -8.66 -34.86 -3.60
C PRO A 188 -7.58 -34.25 -2.72
N MET A 189 -7.56 -32.91 -2.63
CA MET A 189 -6.76 -32.21 -1.64
C MET A 189 -7.25 -32.62 -0.26
N ARG A 190 -6.42 -33.40 0.44
CA ARG A 190 -6.69 -33.95 1.76
C ARG A 190 -6.33 -32.90 2.83
N LEU A 191 -7.34 -32.26 3.42
CA LEU A 191 -7.13 -31.29 4.50
C LEU A 191 -7.13 -31.98 5.87
N PRO A 192 -6.27 -31.56 6.80
CA PRO A 192 -6.26 -32.12 8.15
C PRO A 192 -7.59 -31.86 8.85
N ALA A 193 -8.08 -32.88 9.57
CA ALA A 193 -9.33 -32.77 10.33
C ALA A 193 -9.23 -31.65 11.39
N PRO A 194 -10.31 -30.87 11.63
CA PRO A 194 -10.31 -29.73 12.56
C PRO A 194 -10.35 -30.18 14.03
N THR A 195 -9.33 -30.91 14.47
CA THR A 195 -9.14 -31.26 15.89
C THR A 195 -8.69 -30.03 16.68
N ALA A 196 -8.86 -30.06 18.01
CA ALA A 196 -8.40 -28.96 18.87
C ALA A 196 -6.90 -28.64 18.70
N ALA A 197 -6.07 -29.66 18.44
CA ALA A 197 -4.63 -29.50 18.17
C ALA A 197 -4.36 -28.81 16.82
N VAL A 198 -5.12 -29.14 15.78
CA VAL A 198 -5.01 -28.47 14.47
C VAL A 198 -5.49 -27.02 14.57
N LEU A 199 -6.58 -26.76 15.32
CA LEU A 199 -7.09 -25.41 15.54
C LEU A 199 -6.11 -24.53 16.33
N SER A 200 -5.43 -25.06 17.34
CA SER A 200 -4.40 -24.31 18.08
C SER A 200 -3.18 -24.02 17.22
N LEU A 201 -2.75 -24.97 16.38
CA LEU A 201 -1.69 -24.79 15.39
C LEU A 201 -2.05 -23.70 14.37
N VAL A 202 -3.27 -23.70 13.85
CA VAL A 202 -3.78 -22.66 12.95
C VAL A 202 -3.83 -21.30 13.66
N GLY A 203 -4.30 -21.26 14.91
CA GLY A 203 -4.32 -20.02 15.72
C GLY A 203 -2.92 -19.42 15.89
N LEU A 204 -1.93 -20.24 16.21
CA LEU A 204 -0.53 -19.83 16.31
C LEU A 204 0.02 -19.34 14.95
N ALA A 205 -0.31 -20.04 13.85
CA ALA A 205 0.09 -19.64 12.51
C ALA A 205 -0.51 -18.30 12.08
N VAL A 206 -1.75 -18.00 12.46
CA VAL A 206 -2.39 -16.69 12.23
C VAL A 206 -1.66 -15.58 12.98
N VAL A 207 -1.29 -15.81 14.25
CA VAL A 207 -0.52 -14.84 15.04
C VAL A 207 0.88 -14.60 14.44
N LEU A 208 1.60 -15.67 14.07
CA LEU A 208 2.90 -15.57 13.41
C LEU A 208 2.79 -14.85 12.05
N THR A 209 1.74 -15.12 11.28
CA THR A 209 1.46 -14.45 10.01
C THR A 209 1.26 -12.96 10.24
N LEU A 210 0.47 -12.57 11.25
CA LEU A 210 0.28 -11.17 11.61
C LEU A 210 1.61 -10.49 11.94
N LEU A 211 2.45 -11.10 12.78
CA LEU A 211 3.77 -10.57 13.12
C LEU A 211 4.68 -10.44 11.89
N CYS A 212 4.66 -11.42 10.98
CA CYS A 212 5.42 -11.37 9.74
C CYS A 212 4.93 -10.24 8.81
N VAL A 213 3.62 -10.01 8.72
CA VAL A 213 3.04 -8.90 7.95
C VAL A 213 3.47 -7.55 8.52
N ILE A 214 3.45 -7.40 9.86
CA ILE A 214 3.93 -6.17 10.53
C ILE A 214 5.42 -5.95 10.22
N ARG A 215 6.22 -7.02 10.28
CA ARG A 215 7.66 -6.96 10.00
C ARG A 215 7.94 -6.62 8.54
N LEU A 216 7.18 -7.20 7.62
CA LEU A 216 7.28 -6.92 6.19
C LEU A 216 6.99 -5.45 5.89
N GLU A 217 5.89 -4.92 6.44
CA GLU A 217 5.52 -3.52 6.27
C GLU A 217 6.59 -2.57 6.83
N TYR A 218 7.13 -2.87 8.02
CA TYR A 218 8.23 -2.11 8.60
C TYR A 218 9.49 -2.14 7.71
N ASN A 219 9.91 -3.33 7.26
CA ASN A 219 11.09 -3.50 6.42
C ASN A 219 10.96 -2.74 5.10
N TYR A 220 9.79 -2.83 4.43
CA TYR A 220 9.55 -2.16 3.15
C TYR A 220 9.49 -0.65 3.28
N ARG A 221 8.82 -0.12 4.30
CA ARG A 221 8.78 1.33 4.55
C ARG A 221 10.15 1.87 4.95
N ARG A 222 10.89 1.16 5.81
CA ARG A 222 12.27 1.50 6.17
C ARG A 222 13.16 1.51 4.94
N LEU A 223 13.11 0.46 4.13
CA LEU A 223 13.94 0.34 2.93
C LEU A 223 13.61 1.45 1.92
N LEU A 224 12.31 1.69 1.68
CA LEU A 224 11.85 2.75 0.78
C LEU A 224 12.41 4.11 1.17
N VAL A 225 12.35 4.47 2.46
CA VAL A 225 12.84 5.78 2.93
C VAL A 225 14.37 5.81 2.97
N ALA A 226 15.02 4.80 3.54
CA ALA A 226 16.47 4.78 3.70
C ALA A 226 17.25 4.71 2.38
N ARG A 227 16.62 4.17 1.32
CA ARG A 227 17.21 4.05 -0.02
C ARG A 227 16.52 4.95 -1.06
N ALA A 228 15.60 5.81 -0.64
CA ALA A 228 15.13 6.92 -1.46
C ALA A 228 16.20 8.02 -1.46
N ARG A 229 16.51 8.52 -2.66
CA ARG A 229 17.39 9.65 -2.90
C ARG A 229 16.62 10.79 -3.56
N ILE A 230 16.93 12.00 -3.12
CA ILE A 230 16.51 13.25 -3.76
C ILE A 230 17.81 14.01 -4.06
N GLY A 231 18.23 14.00 -5.33
CA GLY A 231 19.59 14.40 -5.70
C GLY A 231 20.64 13.54 -4.97
N GLY A 232 21.63 14.18 -4.34
CA GLY A 232 22.68 13.50 -3.56
C GLY A 232 22.27 13.03 -2.15
N GLN A 233 21.08 13.41 -1.68
CA GLN A 233 20.70 13.23 -0.26
C GLN A 233 19.83 11.99 -0.05
N VAL A 234 20.10 11.25 1.02
CA VAL A 234 19.36 10.03 1.41
C VAL A 234 18.27 10.31 2.44
N GLY A 235 17.19 9.53 2.39
CA GLY A 235 16.13 9.60 3.40
C GLY A 235 16.58 9.11 4.77
N ARG A 236 16.11 9.79 5.82
CA ARG A 236 16.35 9.45 7.22
C ARG A 236 15.16 8.69 7.78
N TRP A 237 15.42 7.55 8.44
CA TRP A 237 14.42 6.73 9.12
C TRP A 237 14.67 6.71 10.63
N LYS A 238 13.66 7.06 11.42
CA LYS A 238 13.66 6.95 12.89
C LYS A 238 12.65 5.96 13.51
N PRO A 239 11.51 5.60 12.88
CA PRO A 239 10.53 4.73 13.54
C PRO A 239 11.10 3.40 14.02
N VAL A 240 10.60 2.92 15.16
CA VAL A 240 10.98 1.63 15.75
C VAL A 240 9.91 0.59 15.43
N TYR A 241 10.32 -0.68 15.33
CA TYR A 241 9.42 -1.80 15.06
C TYR A 241 8.27 -1.92 16.08
N THR A 242 8.53 -1.62 17.36
CA THR A 242 7.53 -1.68 18.44
C THR A 242 6.38 -0.70 18.21
N ASP A 243 6.62 0.45 17.59
CA ASP A 243 5.56 1.42 17.28
C ASP A 243 4.60 0.87 16.22
N PHE A 244 5.12 0.12 15.25
CA PHE A 244 4.31 -0.58 14.25
C PHE A 244 3.44 -1.65 14.90
N VAL A 245 4.03 -2.47 15.77
CA VAL A 245 3.32 -3.53 16.49
C VAL A 245 2.16 -2.95 17.31
N LYS A 246 2.38 -1.84 18.03
CA LYS A 246 1.31 -1.18 18.82
C LYS A 246 0.11 -0.76 17.96
N VAL A 247 0.36 -0.14 16.79
CA VAL A 247 -0.72 0.28 15.87
C VAL A 247 -1.47 -0.93 15.32
N TRP A 248 -0.75 -1.99 14.98
CA TRP A 248 -1.35 -3.22 14.45
C TRP A 248 -2.12 -4.01 15.50
N LEU A 249 -1.63 -4.12 16.73
CA LEU A 249 -2.36 -4.78 17.83
C LEU A 249 -3.65 -4.05 18.15
N ALA A 250 -3.63 -2.71 18.21
CA ALA A 250 -4.86 -1.92 18.39
C ALA A 250 -5.86 -2.17 17.25
N THR A 251 -5.37 -2.30 16.00
CA THR A 251 -6.21 -2.59 14.84
C THR A 251 -6.76 -4.01 14.88
N ALA A 252 -5.94 -4.99 15.26
CA ALA A 252 -6.34 -6.40 15.36
C ALA A 252 -7.37 -6.59 16.46
N LEU A 253 -7.21 -5.95 17.62
CA LEU A 253 -8.19 -5.97 18.71
C LEU A 253 -9.55 -5.43 18.24
N PHE A 254 -9.56 -4.27 17.60
CA PHE A 254 -10.81 -3.70 17.06
C PHE A 254 -11.43 -4.62 16.00
N PHE A 255 -10.62 -5.24 15.14
CA PHE A 255 -11.09 -6.16 14.12
C PHE A 255 -11.70 -7.43 14.74
N LEU A 256 -11.10 -7.98 15.80
CA LEU A 256 -11.65 -9.11 16.55
C LEU A 256 -12.99 -8.75 17.19
N ILE A 257 -13.09 -7.58 17.82
CA ILE A 257 -14.37 -7.08 18.37
C ILE A 257 -15.42 -6.96 17.26
N ALA A 258 -15.06 -6.36 16.13
CA ALA A 258 -15.96 -6.24 14.97
C ALA A 258 -16.40 -7.62 14.44
N MET A 259 -15.50 -8.60 14.37
CA MET A 259 -15.84 -9.97 13.96
C MET A 259 -16.82 -10.63 14.93
N VAL A 260 -16.62 -10.47 16.24
CA VAL A 260 -17.55 -10.99 17.25
C VAL A 260 -18.93 -10.36 17.10
N VAL A 261 -19.00 -9.03 16.91
CA VAL A 261 -20.27 -8.32 16.66
C VAL A 261 -20.94 -8.82 15.38
N VAL A 262 -20.20 -9.01 14.29
CA VAL A 262 -20.74 -9.57 13.03
C VAL A 262 -21.25 -10.99 13.24
N ALA A 263 -20.51 -11.84 13.94
CA ALA A 263 -20.90 -13.23 14.18
C ALA A 263 -22.16 -13.34 15.05
N LEU A 264 -22.25 -12.53 16.11
CA LEU A 264 -23.45 -12.44 16.95
C LEU A 264 -24.65 -11.93 16.16
N THR A 265 -24.47 -10.86 15.39
CA THR A 265 -25.54 -10.31 14.53
C THR A 265 -25.97 -11.31 13.46
N PHE A 266 -25.02 -12.02 12.86
CA PHE A 266 -25.30 -13.06 11.87
C PHE A 266 -26.14 -14.18 12.48
N SER A 267 -25.76 -14.66 13.67
CA SER A 267 -26.50 -15.70 14.40
C SER A 267 -27.93 -15.26 14.71
N THR A 268 -28.12 -14.06 15.27
CA THR A 268 -29.45 -13.55 15.62
C THR A 268 -30.33 -13.31 14.40
N VAL A 269 -29.78 -12.70 13.34
CA VAL A 269 -30.51 -12.44 12.09
C VAL A 269 -30.88 -13.75 11.39
N THR A 270 -29.98 -14.73 11.34
CA THR A 270 -30.27 -16.03 10.70
C THR A 270 -31.41 -16.75 11.42
N VAL A 271 -31.42 -16.74 12.75
CA VAL A 271 -32.51 -17.32 13.54
C VAL A 271 -33.84 -16.57 13.31
N ALA A 272 -33.82 -15.24 13.38
CA ALA A 272 -35.01 -14.42 13.16
C ALA A 272 -35.60 -14.60 11.75
N VAL A 273 -34.75 -14.55 10.73
CA VAL A 273 -35.14 -14.81 9.34
C VAL A 273 -35.64 -16.23 9.16
N GLY A 274 -35.04 -17.22 9.82
CA GLY A 274 -35.50 -18.61 9.82
C GLY A 274 -36.92 -18.76 10.35
N TYR A 275 -37.28 -18.06 11.42
CA TYR A 275 -38.66 -18.05 11.95
C TYR A 275 -39.63 -17.37 10.98
N LEU A 276 -39.27 -16.21 10.42
CA LEU A 276 -40.11 -15.50 9.44
C LEU A 276 -40.34 -16.33 8.17
N ILE A 277 -39.29 -16.99 7.67
CA ILE A 277 -39.39 -17.92 6.54
C ILE A 277 -40.27 -19.11 6.94
N LYS A 278 -40.13 -19.70 8.12
CA LYS A 278 -41.00 -20.81 8.53
C LYS A 278 -42.49 -20.43 8.53
N GLU A 279 -42.83 -19.21 8.94
CA GLU A 279 -44.21 -18.69 8.94
C GLU A 279 -44.72 -18.31 7.54
N TRP A 280 -43.89 -17.68 6.69
CA TRP A 280 -44.31 -17.17 5.38
C TRP A 280 -44.00 -18.10 4.18
N ALA A 281 -43.05 -19.01 4.31
CA ALA A 281 -42.46 -19.78 3.21
C ALA A 281 -43.07 -21.15 2.97
N ILE A 282 -44.25 -21.43 3.53
CA ILE A 282 -45.02 -22.61 3.12
C ILE A 282 -45.52 -22.44 1.67
N ASN A 283 -45.63 -21.21 1.15
CA ASN A 283 -46.32 -20.96 -0.13
C ASN A 283 -45.46 -20.42 -1.29
N ASN A 284 -44.24 -19.89 -1.08
CA ASN A 284 -43.45 -19.27 -2.17
C ASN A 284 -41.91 -19.35 -2.00
N ILE A 285 -41.27 -20.29 -2.71
CA ILE A 285 -39.80 -20.48 -2.71
C ILE A 285 -39.02 -19.23 -3.15
N VAL A 286 -39.59 -18.42 -4.06
CA VAL A 286 -38.98 -17.17 -4.56
C VAL A 286 -38.77 -16.16 -3.43
N VAL A 287 -39.74 -16.04 -2.51
CA VAL A 287 -39.64 -15.09 -1.38
C VAL A 287 -38.54 -15.53 -0.42
N ALA A 288 -38.42 -16.83 -0.15
CA ALA A 288 -37.34 -17.36 0.69
C ALA A 288 -35.95 -17.07 0.10
N ILE A 289 -35.78 -17.25 -1.22
CA ILE A 289 -34.53 -16.92 -1.93
C ILE A 289 -34.22 -15.43 -1.84
N LEU A 290 -35.21 -14.56 -2.08
CA LEU A 290 -35.03 -13.10 -2.04
C LEU A 290 -34.66 -12.61 -0.63
N VAL A 291 -35.32 -13.12 0.41
CA VAL A 291 -35.01 -12.77 1.80
C VAL A 291 -33.60 -13.26 2.17
N GLY A 292 -33.26 -14.51 1.84
CA GLY A 292 -31.91 -15.05 2.09
C GLY A 292 -30.82 -14.25 1.38
N PHE A 293 -31.04 -13.88 0.11
CA PHE A 293 -30.13 -13.03 -0.65
C PHE A 293 -29.99 -11.63 -0.03
N LEU A 294 -31.10 -11.00 0.35
CA LEU A 294 -31.08 -9.68 0.99
C LEU A 294 -30.33 -9.71 2.32
N THR A 295 -30.60 -10.71 3.17
CA THR A 295 -29.88 -10.93 4.43
C THR A 295 -28.39 -11.11 4.19
N PHE A 296 -28.00 -11.92 3.20
CA PHE A 296 -26.60 -12.11 2.84
C PHE A 296 -25.92 -10.80 2.40
N VAL A 297 -26.58 -10.02 1.53
CA VAL A 297 -26.07 -8.71 1.09
C VAL A 297 -25.93 -7.74 2.26
N VAL A 298 -26.93 -7.66 3.14
CA VAL A 298 -26.90 -6.81 4.34
C VAL A 298 -25.74 -7.21 5.27
N MET A 299 -25.52 -8.51 5.47
CA MET A 299 -24.44 -9.01 6.31
C MET A 299 -23.05 -8.71 5.73
N ILE A 300 -22.89 -8.81 4.40
CA ILE A 300 -21.66 -8.36 3.72
C ILE A 300 -21.44 -6.87 3.96
N VAL A 301 -22.47 -6.04 3.71
CA VAL A 301 -22.38 -4.59 3.90
C VAL A 301 -22.01 -4.26 5.35
N LEU A 302 -22.65 -4.91 6.33
CA LEU A 302 -22.37 -4.76 7.75
C LEU A 302 -20.91 -5.13 8.10
N MET A 303 -20.40 -6.24 7.57
CA MET A 303 -19.01 -6.65 7.76
C MET A 303 -18.02 -5.61 7.22
N PHE A 304 -18.30 -5.05 6.03
CA PHE A 304 -17.48 -3.96 5.48
C PHE A 304 -17.55 -2.70 6.35
N LEU A 305 -18.76 -2.31 6.78
CA LEU A 305 -18.98 -1.12 7.61
C LEU A 305 -18.26 -1.19 8.95
N LEU A 306 -18.33 -2.34 9.64
CA LEU A 306 -17.70 -2.52 10.94
C LEU A 306 -16.18 -2.59 10.85
N THR A 307 -15.61 -3.05 9.74
CA THR A 307 -14.14 -3.18 9.60
C THR A 307 -13.45 -1.94 9.03
N VAL A 308 -14.19 -0.99 8.44
CA VAL A 308 -13.62 0.24 7.87
C VAL A 308 -13.00 1.18 8.90
N PRO A 309 -13.62 1.46 10.06
CA PRO A 309 -12.99 2.29 11.10
C PRO A 309 -11.62 1.76 11.53
N ALA A 310 -11.48 0.44 11.69
CA ALA A 310 -10.21 -0.22 12.00
C ALA A 310 -9.14 0.09 10.95
N ARG A 311 -9.49 -0.10 9.67
CA ARG A 311 -8.58 0.14 8.54
C ARG A 311 -8.21 1.62 8.42
N ALA A 312 -9.17 2.52 8.66
CA ALA A 312 -8.97 3.96 8.62
C ALA A 312 -8.07 4.44 9.75
N TYR A 313 -8.27 3.92 10.97
CA TYR A 313 -7.42 4.18 12.13
C TYR A 313 -5.98 3.76 11.86
N ARG A 314 -5.78 2.52 11.37
CA ARG A 314 -4.44 2.01 11.03
C ARG A 314 -3.76 2.89 10.00
N GLU A 315 -4.46 3.27 8.94
CA GLU A 315 -3.88 4.11 7.88
C GLU A 315 -3.47 5.48 8.43
N ALA A 316 -4.33 6.16 9.20
CA ALA A 316 -4.02 7.46 9.77
C ALA A 316 -2.86 7.42 10.76
N ARG A 317 -2.86 6.45 11.69
CA ARG A 317 -1.79 6.30 12.69
C ARG A 317 -0.47 5.92 12.05
N MET A 318 -0.50 5.04 11.06
CA MET A 318 0.69 4.66 10.32
C MET A 318 1.22 5.81 9.47
N PHE A 319 0.33 6.62 8.89
CA PHE A 319 0.71 7.85 8.18
C PHE A 319 1.40 8.84 9.15
N GLN A 320 0.81 9.11 10.31
CA GLN A 320 1.42 9.95 11.36
C GLN A 320 2.78 9.41 11.81
N LEU A 321 2.86 8.12 12.11
CA LEU A 321 4.09 7.49 12.61
C LEU A 321 5.23 7.64 11.61
N VAL A 322 4.96 7.42 10.32
CA VAL A 322 5.96 7.58 9.27
C VAL A 322 6.28 9.05 9.06
N TRP A 323 5.30 9.90 8.75
CA TRP A 323 5.56 11.30 8.38
C TRP A 323 6.11 12.16 9.52
N ASN A 324 5.89 11.82 10.79
CA ASN A 324 6.50 12.55 11.90
C ASN A 324 7.96 12.15 12.18
N ASN A 325 8.42 11.02 11.63
CA ASN A 325 9.71 10.41 11.95
C ASN A 325 10.61 10.17 10.74
N ILE A 326 10.20 10.62 9.56
CA ILE A 326 11.03 10.62 8.34
C ILE A 326 11.54 12.02 8.02
N GLY A 327 12.59 12.07 7.20
CA GLY A 327 13.15 13.31 6.68
C GLY A 327 14.13 13.03 5.55
N VAL A 328 14.72 14.08 5.00
CA VAL A 328 15.76 14.01 3.97
C VAL A 328 17.05 14.56 4.57
N ALA A 329 18.02 13.67 4.79
CA ALA A 329 19.29 13.95 5.45
C ALA A 329 19.16 14.84 6.71
N GLN A 330 19.95 15.93 6.81
CA GLN A 330 19.84 16.96 7.84
C GLN A 330 19.06 18.20 7.36
N ILE A 331 18.51 18.14 6.16
CA ILE A 331 18.03 19.31 5.43
C ILE A 331 16.52 19.46 5.59
N ALA A 332 15.74 18.38 5.47
CA ALA A 332 14.30 18.44 5.59
C ALA A 332 13.76 17.47 6.65
N ARG A 333 12.85 17.94 7.48
CA ARG A 333 12.03 17.10 8.38
C ARG A 333 10.57 17.25 8.02
N SER A 334 9.82 16.18 8.00
CA SER A 334 8.37 16.26 7.87
C SER A 334 7.69 16.18 9.22
N LYS A 335 6.55 16.86 9.35
CA LYS A 335 5.53 16.58 10.37
C LYS A 335 4.17 16.54 9.71
N THR A 336 3.23 15.84 10.33
CA THR A 336 1.83 15.86 9.92
C THR A 336 0.92 16.27 11.07
N SER A 337 -0.05 17.13 10.77
CA SER A 337 -1.11 17.58 11.67
C SER A 337 -2.41 16.77 11.49
N LEU A 338 -2.36 15.63 10.79
CA LEU A 338 -3.52 14.81 10.48
C LEU A 338 -4.25 14.41 11.76
N ARG A 339 -5.52 14.77 11.91
CA ARG A 339 -6.33 14.33 13.05
C ARG A 339 -6.91 12.94 12.78
N THR A 340 -6.53 11.94 13.58
CA THR A 340 -6.94 10.54 13.40
C THR A 340 -8.46 10.39 13.35
N GLY A 341 -9.18 10.98 14.33
CA GLY A 341 -10.64 10.88 14.40
C GLY A 341 -11.35 11.53 13.20
N ALA A 342 -10.87 12.70 12.77
CA ALA A 342 -11.41 13.38 11.59
C ALA A 342 -11.19 12.57 10.30
N TYR A 343 -10.02 11.94 10.14
CA TYR A 343 -9.74 11.08 8.99
C TYR A 343 -10.57 9.79 9.00
N VAL A 344 -10.76 9.17 10.17
CA VAL A 344 -11.64 8.00 10.32
C VAL A 344 -13.07 8.36 9.92
N TRP A 345 -13.59 9.48 10.43
CA TRP A 345 -14.94 9.95 10.09
C TRP A 345 -15.08 10.29 8.60
N LEU A 346 -14.09 10.96 8.02
CA LEU A 346 -14.04 11.23 6.57
C LEU A 346 -14.16 9.93 5.78
N LYS A 347 -13.41 8.90 6.16
CA LYS A 347 -13.39 7.62 5.45
C LYS A 347 -14.69 6.82 5.60
N VAL A 348 -15.32 6.89 6.78
CA VAL A 348 -16.65 6.30 7.02
C VAL A 348 -17.72 7.01 6.18
N LYS A 349 -17.75 8.36 6.18
CA LYS A 349 -18.66 9.15 5.33
C LYS A 349 -18.47 8.81 3.85
N ASN A 350 -17.23 8.76 3.40
CA ASN A 350 -16.89 8.42 2.02
C ASN A 350 -17.33 7.01 1.63
N LEU A 351 -17.22 6.03 2.54
CA LEU A 351 -17.71 4.68 2.32
C LEU A 351 -19.24 4.67 2.19
N LEU A 352 -19.95 5.30 3.12
CA LEU A 352 -21.42 5.36 3.10
C LEU A 352 -21.93 5.98 1.79
N LEU A 353 -21.34 7.10 1.37
CA LEU A 353 -21.67 7.72 0.09
C LEU A 353 -21.30 6.81 -1.09
N SER A 354 -20.20 6.06 -1.01
CA SER A 354 -19.84 5.09 -2.04
C SER A 354 -20.85 3.93 -2.11
N ILE A 355 -21.38 3.45 -0.99
CA ILE A 355 -22.40 2.38 -0.98
C ILE A 355 -23.71 2.90 -1.56
N VAL A 356 -24.18 4.08 -1.11
CA VAL A 356 -25.43 4.70 -1.58
C VAL A 356 -25.39 4.99 -3.09
N THR A 357 -24.23 5.36 -3.61
CA THR A 357 -24.04 5.65 -5.05
C THR A 357 -23.58 4.44 -5.86
N LEU A 358 -23.64 3.21 -5.32
CA LEU A 358 -23.18 1.99 -5.99
C LEU A 358 -21.75 2.08 -6.54
N GLY A 359 -20.88 2.82 -5.84
CA GLY A 359 -19.47 3.01 -6.17
C GLY A 359 -19.15 4.26 -6.97
N PHE A 360 -20.13 4.99 -7.52
CA PHE A 360 -19.88 6.19 -8.33
C PHE A 360 -19.23 7.34 -7.52
N TYR A 361 -19.40 7.38 -6.20
CA TYR A 361 -18.74 8.36 -5.33
C TYR A 361 -17.26 8.02 -5.03
N ARG A 362 -16.78 6.81 -5.37
CA ARG A 362 -15.40 6.37 -5.08
C ARG A 362 -14.31 7.36 -5.53
N PRO A 363 -14.33 7.98 -6.72
CA PRO A 363 -13.32 8.98 -7.09
C PRO A 363 -13.31 10.20 -6.17
N PHE A 364 -14.47 10.73 -5.77
CA PHE A 364 -14.55 11.85 -4.82
C PHE A 364 -13.98 11.47 -3.45
N ALA A 365 -14.27 10.25 -3.00
CA ALA A 365 -13.69 9.68 -1.78
C ALA A 365 -12.15 9.63 -1.86
N VAL A 366 -11.60 9.08 -2.94
CA VAL A 366 -10.14 8.98 -3.12
C VAL A 366 -9.48 10.36 -3.17
N ALA A 367 -10.07 11.33 -3.87
CA ALA A 367 -9.54 12.69 -3.95
C ALA A 367 -9.54 13.40 -2.58
N SER A 368 -10.65 13.32 -1.83
CA SER A 368 -10.74 13.91 -0.49
C SER A 368 -9.83 13.22 0.54
N GLU A 369 -9.69 11.89 0.49
CA GLU A 369 -8.74 11.15 1.34
C GLU A 369 -7.28 11.51 1.02
N TYR A 370 -6.96 11.71 -0.27
CA TYR A 370 -5.64 12.14 -0.70
C TYR A 370 -5.34 13.58 -0.24
N ALA A 371 -6.29 14.50 -0.47
CA ALA A 371 -6.19 15.89 -0.03
C ALA A 371 -5.99 16.00 1.49
N ALA A 372 -6.76 15.24 2.28
CA ALA A 372 -6.63 15.23 3.74
C ALA A 372 -5.25 14.75 4.20
N LYS A 373 -4.66 13.75 3.55
CA LYS A 373 -3.31 13.27 3.87
C LYS A 373 -2.25 14.27 3.45
N VAL A 374 -2.26 14.70 2.19
CA VAL A 374 -1.25 15.60 1.63
C VAL A 374 -1.28 16.96 2.32
N GLY A 375 -2.45 17.58 2.43
CA GLY A 375 -2.67 18.87 3.08
C GLY A 375 -2.32 18.90 4.58
N SER A 376 -2.18 17.73 5.21
CA SER A 376 -1.76 17.64 6.61
C SER A 376 -0.25 17.65 6.80
N VAL A 377 0.55 17.53 5.73
CA VAL A 377 2.01 17.42 5.80
C VAL A 377 2.65 18.78 5.69
N THR A 378 3.59 19.07 6.59
CA THR A 378 4.45 20.25 6.56
C THR A 378 5.90 19.81 6.56
N LEU A 379 6.67 20.34 5.62
CA LEU A 379 8.10 20.13 5.51
C LEU A 379 8.84 21.32 6.13
N TYR A 380 9.74 21.02 7.06
CA TYR A 380 10.64 21.97 7.69
C TYR A 380 12.00 21.83 7.02
N ILE A 381 12.35 22.77 6.15
CA ILE A 381 13.58 22.76 5.35
C ILE A 381 14.58 23.74 5.96
N LYS A 382 15.82 23.30 6.15
CA LYS A 382 16.93 24.10 6.65
C LYS A 382 17.64 24.75 5.46
N GLY A 383 17.59 26.07 5.38
CA GLY A 383 18.03 26.82 4.20
C GLY A 383 16.91 26.93 3.16
N GLY A 384 16.78 28.09 2.52
CA GLY A 384 15.68 28.36 1.59
C GLY A 384 15.62 27.33 0.45
N THR A 385 14.41 27.04 -0.03
CA THR A 385 14.19 25.98 -1.04
C THR A 385 14.98 26.18 -2.33
N ASP A 386 15.20 27.44 -2.75
CA ASP A 386 15.95 27.75 -3.97
C ASP A 386 17.45 27.44 -3.84
N GLN A 387 18.04 27.67 -2.66
CA GLN A 387 19.43 27.34 -2.39
C GLN A 387 19.64 25.82 -2.41
N LEU A 388 18.71 25.08 -1.79
CA LEU A 388 18.73 23.63 -1.77
C LEU A 388 18.58 23.04 -3.19
N VAL A 389 17.65 23.58 -3.99
CA VAL A 389 17.43 23.13 -5.36
C VAL A 389 18.66 23.41 -6.21
N GLY A 390 19.27 24.58 -6.10
CA GLY A 390 20.50 24.91 -6.79
C GLY A 390 21.66 23.96 -6.46
N GLU A 391 21.84 23.61 -5.18
CA GLU A 391 22.86 22.65 -4.75
C GLU A 391 22.58 21.23 -5.29
N LEU A 392 21.33 20.77 -5.23
CA LEU A 392 20.93 19.45 -5.70
C LEU A 392 21.01 19.32 -7.22
N VAL A 393 20.68 20.37 -7.97
CA VAL A 393 20.83 20.41 -9.43
C VAL A 393 22.30 20.38 -9.81
N LYS A 394 23.17 21.15 -9.14
CA LYS A 394 24.63 21.09 -9.35
C LYS A 394 25.20 19.71 -9.05
N GLN A 395 24.78 19.07 -7.95
CA GLN A 395 25.20 17.70 -7.63
C GLN A 395 24.72 16.69 -8.68
N GLN A 396 23.49 16.84 -9.18
CA GLN A 396 22.96 15.94 -10.20
C GLN A 396 23.63 16.14 -11.57
N GLY A 397 23.96 17.38 -11.93
CA GLY A 397 24.76 17.71 -13.12
C GLY A 397 26.17 17.14 -13.01
N ALA A 398 26.87 17.39 -11.90
CA ALA A 398 28.21 16.85 -11.67
C ALA A 398 28.25 15.31 -11.63
N PHE A 399 27.23 14.66 -11.08
CA PHE A 399 27.11 13.19 -11.12
C PHE A 399 26.72 12.68 -12.51
N GLY A 400 25.99 13.48 -13.29
CA GLY A 400 25.63 13.20 -14.68
C GLY A 400 26.84 13.28 -15.60
N ASP A 401 27.64 14.33 -15.45
CA ASP A 401 28.89 14.54 -16.19
C ASP A 401 29.94 13.51 -15.76
N ALA A 402 30.11 13.25 -14.46
CA ALA A 402 31.03 12.20 -13.98
C ALA A 402 30.58 10.80 -14.37
N ALA A 403 29.27 10.53 -14.49
CA ALA A 403 28.78 9.28 -15.03
C ALA A 403 28.97 9.21 -16.56
N ALA A 404 28.74 10.30 -17.30
CA ALA A 404 29.00 10.36 -18.74
C ALA A 404 30.48 10.14 -19.06
N ASP A 405 31.39 10.71 -18.26
CA ASP A 405 32.84 10.46 -18.29
C ASP A 405 33.18 9.01 -17.92
N ALA A 406 32.62 8.49 -16.83
CA ALA A 406 32.88 7.11 -16.38
C ALA A 406 32.31 6.04 -17.33
N PHE A 407 31.27 6.38 -18.10
CA PHE A 407 30.67 5.53 -19.11
C PHE A 407 31.18 5.83 -20.54
N GLY A 408 32.19 6.70 -20.71
CA GLY A 408 32.87 6.93 -21.97
C GLY A 408 31.96 7.43 -23.10
N LEU A 409 30.99 8.28 -22.79
CA LEU A 409 30.06 8.84 -23.78
C LEU A 409 30.57 10.13 -24.44
N ASP A 410 31.85 10.45 -24.29
CA ASP A 410 32.52 11.53 -25.02
C ASP A 410 33.28 10.96 -26.22
N LEU A 411 32.51 10.54 -27.24
CA LEU A 411 32.98 10.27 -28.61
C LEU A 411 31.74 10.10 -29.49
N ILE A 412 31.22 11.23 -29.98
CA ILE A 412 30.80 11.48 -31.37
C ILE A 412 30.35 12.95 -31.38
N GLY A 413 31.27 13.80 -31.81
CA GLY A 413 30.94 15.01 -32.55
C GLY A 413 30.70 14.67 -34.02
#